data_AF-Q4CKQ7-F1
#
_entry.id   AF-Q4CKQ7-F1
#
_cell.length_a   1.000
_cell.length_b   1.000
_cell.length_c   1.000
_cell.angle_alpha   90.00
_cell.angle_beta   90.00
_cell.angle_gamma   90.00
#
_symmetry.space_group_name_H-M   'P 1'
#
loop_
_entity.id
_entity.type
_entity.pdbx_description
1 polymer ?
#
loop_
_entity_poly.entity_id
_entity_poly.type
_entity_poly.pdbx_seq_one_letter_code
_entity_poly.pdbx_strand_id
1 'polypeptide(L)'
;MKHRNLFKNNNLGSLREFKNEGPLKGTTARNALQKNSSFAAFVDRMHAINRVFLVKKKRESEVETVSCPDPVDGDARDEARSAYIDAETKWLDCCLREFLERKSRYGSRKLFLLRLLGVLIVLMGVLWYFWPLWECLIDVEADAHFRVLAISPSSQPNEIKRAYREAVKRWHPDRNPNCESCRIQMIKIQQAHDVLLARGSQRFKLAEKYRE
;
A
#
# COMPACT_ATOMS: atom_id res chain seq x y z
N MET A 1 18.10 -20.36 -6.33
CA MET A 1 16.65 -20.24 -6.09
C MET A 1 15.89 -19.77 -7.35
N LYS A 2 15.83 -20.59 -8.44
CA LYS A 2 15.39 -20.13 -9.79
C LYS A 2 14.13 -20.80 -10.37
N HIS A 3 13.39 -21.65 -9.64
CA HIS A 3 12.36 -22.52 -10.26
C HIS A 3 10.87 -22.16 -10.07
N ARG A 4 10.49 -21.03 -9.45
CA ARG A 4 9.07 -20.77 -9.09
C ARG A 4 8.24 -19.87 -10.03
N ASN A 5 8.85 -19.20 -11.00
CA ASN A 5 8.13 -18.20 -11.80
C ASN A 5 7.65 -18.68 -13.19
N LEU A 6 8.13 -19.81 -13.70
CA LEU A 6 7.72 -20.34 -15.01
C LEU A 6 6.34 -21.04 -14.98
N PHE A 7 5.93 -21.63 -13.86
CA PHE A 7 4.65 -22.36 -13.78
C PHE A 7 3.40 -21.46 -13.69
N LYS A 8 3.57 -20.18 -13.32
CA LYS A 8 2.42 -19.27 -13.10
C LYS A 8 2.01 -18.50 -14.36
N ASN A 9 2.94 -18.27 -15.29
CA ASN A 9 2.64 -17.57 -16.55
C ASN A 9 1.99 -18.51 -17.59
N ASN A 10 2.35 -19.79 -17.62
CA ASN A 10 1.77 -20.75 -18.57
C ASN A 10 0.27 -21.00 -18.32
N ASN A 11 -0.16 -20.99 -17.05
CA ASN A 11 -1.59 -21.16 -16.70
C ASN A 11 -2.44 -19.94 -17.07
N LEU A 12 -1.87 -18.73 -17.09
CA LEU A 12 -2.59 -17.51 -17.45
C LEU A 12 -2.78 -17.35 -18.97
N GLY A 13 -1.86 -17.90 -19.77
CA GLY A 13 -2.02 -18.03 -21.23
C GLY A 13 -3.13 -19.02 -21.58
N SER A 14 -3.09 -20.22 -20.99
CA SER A 14 -4.13 -21.24 -21.16
C SER A 14 -5.52 -20.73 -20.74
N LEU A 15 -5.62 -19.93 -19.66
CA LEU A 15 -6.87 -19.33 -19.21
C LEU A 15 -7.43 -18.24 -20.14
N ARG A 16 -6.60 -17.62 -21.00
CA ARG A 16 -7.08 -16.68 -22.02
C ARG A 16 -7.56 -17.39 -23.28
N GLU A 17 -6.93 -18.50 -23.66
CA GLU A 17 -7.44 -19.38 -24.72
C GLU A 17 -8.85 -19.89 -24.40
N PHE A 18 -9.08 -20.34 -23.16
CA PHE A 18 -10.42 -20.79 -22.73
C PHE A 18 -11.51 -19.71 -22.73
N LYS A 19 -11.15 -18.42 -22.78
CA LYS A 19 -12.12 -17.32 -22.79
C LYS A 19 -12.60 -16.95 -24.21
N ASN A 20 -11.87 -17.34 -25.25
CA ASN A 20 -12.17 -17.03 -26.64
C ASN A 20 -12.71 -18.22 -27.46
N GLU A 21 -12.63 -19.43 -26.93
CA GLU A 21 -13.24 -20.61 -27.54
C GLU A 21 -14.75 -20.61 -27.23
N GLY A 22 -15.55 -21.13 -28.17
CA GLY A 22 -17.00 -21.28 -28.05
C GLY A 22 -17.43 -22.19 -26.88
N PRO A 23 -18.61 -22.84 -26.93
CA PRO A 23 -19.12 -23.61 -25.80
C PRO A 23 -18.03 -24.55 -25.27
N LEU A 24 -17.68 -24.39 -23.99
CA LEU A 24 -16.63 -25.16 -23.30
C LEU A 24 -16.82 -26.64 -23.68
N LYS A 25 -15.79 -27.27 -24.27
CA LYS A 25 -15.83 -28.71 -24.53
C LYS A 25 -16.07 -29.38 -23.17
N GLY A 26 -17.08 -30.24 -23.05
CA GLY A 26 -17.59 -30.78 -21.76
C GLY A 26 -16.55 -31.50 -20.88
N THR A 27 -15.33 -31.71 -21.37
CA THR A 27 -14.20 -32.23 -20.60
C THR A 27 -13.40 -31.16 -19.84
N THR A 28 -13.65 -29.87 -20.09
CA THR A 28 -12.84 -28.76 -19.54
C THR A 28 -12.97 -28.66 -18.04
N ALA A 29 -14.20 -28.64 -17.50
CA ALA A 29 -14.40 -28.53 -16.06
C ALA A 29 -13.93 -29.76 -15.29
N ARG A 30 -14.06 -30.97 -15.86
CA ARG A 30 -13.50 -32.21 -15.27
C ARG A 30 -11.97 -32.15 -15.21
N ASN A 31 -11.33 -31.74 -16.29
CA ASN A 31 -9.87 -31.52 -16.29
C ASN A 31 -9.45 -30.45 -15.29
N ALA A 32 -10.25 -29.39 -15.13
CA ALA A 32 -9.99 -28.34 -14.15
C ALA A 32 -10.16 -28.83 -12.70
N LEU A 33 -11.12 -29.73 -12.45
CA LEU A 33 -11.36 -30.37 -11.16
C LEU A 33 -10.15 -31.18 -10.71
N GLN A 34 -9.60 -32.01 -11.60
CA GLN A 34 -8.43 -32.84 -11.29
C GLN A 34 -7.17 -31.98 -11.07
N LYS A 35 -7.01 -30.89 -11.82
CA LYS A 35 -5.79 -30.06 -11.77
C LYS A 35 -5.77 -29.06 -10.62
N ASN A 36 -6.93 -28.54 -10.18
CA ASN A 36 -7.01 -27.42 -9.24
C ASN A 36 -7.74 -27.78 -7.94
N SER A 37 -7.00 -27.97 -6.85
CA SER A 37 -7.57 -28.20 -5.50
C SER A 37 -8.52 -27.09 -5.04
N SER A 38 -8.27 -25.83 -5.44
CA SER A 38 -9.16 -24.72 -5.10
C SER A 38 -10.52 -24.79 -5.80
N PHE A 39 -10.57 -25.39 -7.00
CA PHE A 39 -11.82 -25.60 -7.73
C PHE A 39 -12.56 -26.82 -7.18
N ALA A 40 -11.84 -27.92 -6.85
CA ALA A 40 -12.41 -29.07 -6.15
C ALA A 40 -13.11 -28.65 -4.84
N ALA A 41 -12.42 -27.91 -3.97
CA ALA A 41 -13.03 -27.41 -2.73
C ALA A 41 -14.20 -26.43 -2.98
N PHE A 42 -14.25 -25.76 -4.13
CA PHE A 42 -15.38 -24.91 -4.51
C PHE A 42 -16.58 -25.73 -4.95
N VAL A 43 -16.33 -26.78 -5.72
CA VAL A 43 -17.31 -27.77 -6.15
C VAL A 43 -17.91 -28.48 -4.93
N ASP A 44 -17.10 -28.94 -3.98
CA ASP A 44 -17.57 -29.56 -2.73
C ASP A 44 -18.52 -28.65 -1.94
N ARG A 45 -18.19 -27.35 -1.86
CA ARG A 45 -19.08 -26.34 -1.23
C ARG A 45 -20.37 -26.13 -2.01
N MET A 46 -20.33 -26.21 -3.35
CA MET A 46 -21.53 -26.08 -4.17
C MET A 46 -22.42 -27.32 -4.08
N HIS A 47 -21.83 -28.51 -3.95
CA HIS A 47 -22.55 -29.74 -3.62
C HIS A 47 -23.23 -29.62 -2.24
N ALA A 48 -22.52 -29.15 -1.21
CA ALA A 48 -23.10 -28.98 0.12
C ALA A 48 -24.30 -28.00 0.19
N ILE A 49 -24.38 -27.04 -0.74
CA ILE A 49 -25.45 -26.04 -0.81
C ILE A 49 -26.61 -26.51 -1.72
N ASN A 50 -26.47 -27.64 -2.45
CA ASN A 50 -27.42 -28.09 -3.48
C ASN A 50 -27.76 -26.99 -4.48
N ARG A 51 -26.74 -26.32 -5.00
CA ARG A 51 -26.95 -25.15 -5.84
C ARG A 51 -27.45 -25.54 -7.23
N VAL A 52 -28.61 -25.01 -7.59
CA VAL A 52 -29.17 -25.06 -8.94
C VAL A 52 -28.68 -23.88 -9.75
N PHE A 53 -28.16 -24.14 -10.95
CA PHE A 53 -27.79 -23.09 -11.90
C PHE A 53 -28.93 -22.87 -12.90
N LEU A 54 -29.27 -21.60 -13.15
CA LEU A 54 -30.22 -21.23 -14.18
C LEU A 54 -29.45 -20.84 -15.43
N VAL A 55 -29.52 -21.69 -16.47
CA VAL A 55 -28.82 -21.47 -17.73
C VAL A 55 -29.83 -21.13 -18.82
N LYS A 56 -29.70 -19.95 -19.42
CA LYS A 56 -30.52 -19.58 -20.57
C LYS A 56 -30.02 -20.33 -21.81
N LYS A 57 -30.88 -21.11 -22.46
CA LYS A 57 -30.53 -21.73 -23.75
C LYS A 57 -30.34 -20.64 -24.81
N LYS A 58 -29.32 -20.79 -25.67
CA LYS A 58 -28.97 -19.77 -26.68
C LYS A 58 -30.04 -19.59 -27.77
N ARG A 59 -30.89 -20.60 -27.97
CA ARG A 59 -31.87 -20.66 -29.07
C ARG A 59 -33.34 -20.63 -28.62
N GLU A 60 -33.61 -20.85 -27.34
CA GLU A 60 -34.94 -20.84 -26.77
C GLU A 60 -34.89 -19.92 -25.55
N SER A 61 -35.86 -19.02 -25.39
CA SER A 61 -35.98 -18.12 -24.22
C SER A 61 -36.25 -18.86 -22.90
N GLU A 62 -36.12 -20.19 -22.90
CA GLU A 62 -36.31 -21.08 -21.77
C GLU A 62 -35.06 -21.11 -20.88
N VAL A 63 -35.30 -21.09 -19.58
CA VAL A 63 -34.29 -21.17 -18.54
C VAL A 63 -34.18 -22.63 -18.10
N GLU A 64 -33.07 -23.27 -18.40
CA GLU A 64 -32.77 -24.64 -17.99
C GLU A 64 -32.25 -24.63 -16.54
N THR A 65 -32.95 -25.30 -15.64
CA THR A 65 -32.50 -25.56 -14.27
C THR A 65 -31.52 -26.72 -14.27
N VAL A 66 -30.23 -26.42 -14.12
CA VAL A 66 -29.17 -27.43 -14.00
C VAL A 66 -28.93 -27.70 -12.52
N SER A 67 -29.53 -28.77 -12.00
CA SER A 67 -29.22 -29.35 -10.68
C SER A 67 -28.12 -30.41 -10.81
N CYS A 68 -27.43 -30.69 -9.70
CA CYS A 68 -26.59 -31.89 -9.64
C CYS A 68 -27.53 -33.11 -9.78
N PRO A 69 -27.32 -34.01 -10.75
CA PRO A 69 -28.13 -35.20 -10.87
C PRO A 69 -27.88 -36.12 -9.65
N ASP A 70 -28.93 -36.77 -9.17
CA ASP A 70 -28.80 -37.81 -8.14
C ASP A 70 -27.96 -38.96 -8.67
N PRO A 71 -27.11 -39.60 -7.84
CA PRO A 71 -26.28 -40.71 -8.26
C PRO A 71 -27.18 -41.84 -8.77
N VAL A 72 -26.96 -42.23 -10.02
CA VAL A 72 -27.71 -43.32 -10.65
C VAL A 72 -27.25 -44.66 -10.06
N ASP A 73 -28.20 -45.48 -9.59
CA ASP A 73 -27.93 -46.84 -9.10
C ASP A 73 -27.19 -47.66 -10.16
N GLY A 74 -26.24 -48.50 -9.71
CA GLY A 74 -25.24 -49.17 -10.56
C GLY A 74 -25.76 -50.07 -11.68
N ASP A 75 -27.07 -50.34 -11.71
CA ASP A 75 -27.74 -51.21 -12.70
C ASP A 75 -28.36 -50.43 -13.88
N ALA A 76 -28.16 -49.12 -13.96
CA ALA A 76 -28.77 -48.31 -14.99
C ALA A 76 -28.13 -48.50 -16.37
N ARG A 77 -28.99 -48.54 -17.40
CA ARG A 77 -28.62 -48.65 -18.82
C ARG A 77 -27.52 -47.65 -19.18
N ASP A 78 -26.64 -48.01 -20.11
CA ASP A 78 -25.55 -47.15 -20.60
C ASP A 78 -26.03 -45.74 -20.99
N GLU A 79 -27.26 -45.62 -21.49
CA GLU A 79 -27.93 -44.36 -21.80
C GLU A 79 -28.21 -43.47 -20.57
N ALA A 80 -28.63 -44.06 -19.45
CA ALA A 80 -28.86 -43.32 -18.21
C ALA A 80 -27.53 -42.84 -17.60
N ARG A 81 -26.49 -43.67 -17.71
CA ARG A 81 -25.14 -43.32 -17.27
C ARG A 81 -24.54 -42.19 -18.11
N SER A 82 -24.70 -42.21 -19.43
CA SER A 82 -24.22 -41.13 -20.30
C SER A 82 -25.00 -39.83 -20.05
N ALA A 83 -26.32 -39.89 -19.86
CA ALA A 83 -27.13 -38.74 -19.48
C ALA A 83 -26.72 -38.13 -18.13
N TYR A 84 -26.40 -38.96 -17.12
CA TYR A 84 -25.86 -38.51 -15.83
C TYR A 84 -24.52 -37.77 -16.02
N ILE A 85 -23.61 -38.39 -16.78
CA ILE A 85 -22.29 -37.82 -17.08
C ILE A 85 -22.44 -36.46 -17.79
N ASP A 86 -23.36 -36.34 -18.74
CA ASP A 86 -23.60 -35.10 -19.47
C ASP A 86 -24.20 -34.01 -18.57
N ALA A 87 -25.18 -34.36 -17.72
CA ALA A 87 -25.75 -33.43 -16.75
C ALA A 87 -24.70 -32.92 -15.75
N GLU A 88 -23.83 -33.81 -15.24
CA GLU A 88 -22.73 -33.46 -14.36
C GLU A 88 -21.71 -32.54 -15.05
N THR A 89 -21.36 -32.77 -16.33
CA THR A 89 -20.45 -31.85 -17.05
C THR A 89 -21.03 -30.45 -17.18
N LYS A 90 -22.32 -30.35 -17.53
CA LYS A 90 -23.00 -29.05 -17.67
C LYS A 90 -23.01 -28.30 -16.34
N TRP A 91 -23.27 -29.01 -15.24
CA TRP A 91 -23.23 -28.43 -13.90
C TRP A 91 -21.81 -27.97 -13.52
N LEU A 92 -20.80 -28.79 -13.79
CA LEU A 92 -19.39 -28.46 -13.56
C LEU A 92 -18.92 -27.26 -14.39
N ASP A 93 -19.35 -27.14 -15.64
CA ASP A 93 -19.05 -25.99 -16.50
C ASP A 93 -19.67 -24.69 -15.95
N CYS A 94 -20.90 -24.75 -15.43
CA CYS A 94 -21.53 -23.62 -14.73
C CYS A 94 -20.77 -23.24 -13.46
N CYS A 95 -20.39 -24.24 -12.68
CA CYS A 95 -19.61 -24.07 -11.46
C CYS A 95 -18.23 -23.45 -11.75
N LEU A 96 -17.56 -23.91 -12.81
CA LEU A 96 -16.28 -23.37 -13.26
C LEU A 96 -16.40 -21.90 -13.68
N ARG A 97 -17.45 -21.56 -14.43
CA ARG A 97 -17.70 -20.18 -14.86
C ARG A 97 -17.85 -19.25 -13.66
N GLU A 98 -18.65 -19.64 -12.67
CA GLU A 98 -18.80 -18.87 -11.44
C GLU A 98 -17.51 -18.76 -10.63
N PHE A 99 -16.75 -19.84 -10.54
CA PHE A 99 -15.46 -19.85 -9.86
C PHE A 99 -14.51 -18.83 -10.48
N LEU A 100 -14.42 -18.81 -11.82
CA LEU A 100 -13.59 -17.87 -12.56
C LEU A 100 -14.07 -16.43 -12.39
N GLU A 101 -15.38 -16.20 -12.42
CA GLU A 101 -15.95 -14.87 -12.22
C GLU A 101 -15.62 -14.32 -10.82
N ARG A 102 -15.83 -15.13 -9.78
CA ARG A 102 -15.47 -14.78 -8.39
C ARG A 102 -13.98 -14.50 -8.24
N LYS A 103 -13.13 -15.31 -8.88
CA LYS A 103 -11.67 -15.14 -8.84
C LYS A 103 -11.22 -13.87 -9.58
N SER A 104 -11.87 -13.51 -10.68
CA SER A 104 -11.59 -12.29 -11.43
C SER A 104 -11.86 -11.04 -10.60
N ARG A 105 -12.91 -11.07 -9.78
CA ARG A 105 -13.30 -9.96 -8.89
C ARG A 105 -12.20 -9.64 -7.86
N TYR A 106 -11.47 -10.65 -7.38
CA TYR A 106 -10.34 -10.49 -6.47
C TYR A 106 -8.98 -10.27 -7.18
N GLY A 107 -8.94 -10.29 -8.52
CA GLY A 107 -7.75 -9.99 -9.32
C GLY A 107 -7.27 -8.53 -9.21
N SER A 108 -8.15 -7.63 -8.77
CA SER A 108 -7.84 -6.20 -8.66
C SER A 108 -6.85 -5.84 -7.54
N ARG A 109 -6.49 -6.78 -6.65
CA ARG A 109 -5.48 -6.53 -5.60
C ARG A 109 -4.15 -6.05 -6.20
N LYS A 110 -3.73 -6.61 -7.35
CA LYS A 110 -2.50 -6.15 -8.02
C LYS A 110 -2.63 -4.73 -8.57
N LEU A 111 -3.80 -4.38 -9.11
CA LEU A 111 -4.06 -3.04 -9.63
C LEU A 111 -4.12 -2.01 -8.49
N PHE A 112 -4.72 -2.37 -7.36
CA PHE A 112 -4.75 -1.54 -6.16
C PHE A 112 -3.34 -1.29 -5.61
N LEU A 113 -2.52 -2.34 -5.49
CA LEU A 113 -1.13 -2.22 -5.06
C LEU A 113 -0.29 -1.36 -6.02
N LEU A 114 -0.50 -1.49 -7.33
CA LEU A 114 0.15 -0.63 -8.33
C LEU A 114 -0.26 0.84 -8.17
N ARG A 115 -1.55 1.13 -7.94
CA ARG A 115 -2.02 2.50 -7.68
C ARG A 115 -1.43 3.08 -6.39
N LEU A 116 -1.41 2.29 -5.32
CA LEU A 116 -0.83 2.69 -4.04
C LEU A 116 0.67 3.00 -4.18
N LEU A 117 1.41 2.16 -4.91
CA LEU A 117 2.83 2.40 -5.20
C LEU A 117 3.03 3.69 -6.00
N GLY A 118 2.20 3.96 -7.00
CA GLY A 118 2.24 5.21 -7.77
C GLY A 118 2.04 6.45 -6.90
N VAL A 119 1.07 6.42 -5.98
CA VAL A 119 0.84 7.52 -5.02
C VAL A 119 2.05 7.71 -4.09
N LEU A 120 2.63 6.63 -3.58
CA LEU A 120 3.83 6.71 -2.73
C LEU A 120 5.03 7.31 -3.47
N ILE A 121 5.25 6.95 -4.74
CA ILE A 121 6.33 7.51 -5.56
C ILE A 121 6.11 9.01 -5.78
N VAL A 122 4.88 9.44 -6.05
CA VAL A 122 4.54 10.86 -6.19
C VAL A 122 4.79 11.60 -4.87
N LEU A 123 4.34 11.07 -3.74
CA LEU A 123 4.59 11.68 -2.42
C LEU A 123 6.08 11.79 -2.11
N MET A 124 6.87 10.76 -2.42
CA MET A 124 8.33 10.80 -2.26
C MET A 124 8.98 11.84 -3.17
N GLY A 125 8.54 11.96 -4.43
CA GLY A 125 9.03 12.99 -5.35
C GLY A 125 8.68 14.40 -4.88
N VAL A 126 7.47 14.58 -4.36
CA VAL A 126 7.02 15.83 -3.74
C VAL A 126 7.88 16.17 -2.53
N LEU A 127 8.10 15.22 -1.60
CA LEU A 127 8.94 15.43 -0.43
C LEU A 127 10.39 15.77 -0.81
N TRP A 128 10.93 15.10 -1.84
CA TRP A 128 12.27 15.39 -2.35
C TRP A 128 12.37 16.78 -2.98
N TYR A 129 11.33 17.21 -3.70
CA TYR A 129 11.26 18.56 -4.26
C TYR A 129 11.15 19.63 -3.17
N PHE A 130 10.39 19.37 -2.11
CA PHE A 130 10.23 20.29 -0.98
C PHE A 130 11.42 20.26 0.00
N TRP A 131 12.24 19.21 0.00
CA TRP A 131 13.42 19.10 0.87
C TRP A 131 14.32 20.35 0.88
N PRO A 132 14.75 20.92 -0.27
CA PRO A 132 15.55 22.15 -0.27
C PRO A 132 14.80 23.37 0.27
N LEU A 133 13.47 23.42 0.15
CA LEU A 133 12.65 24.49 0.72
C LEU A 133 12.68 24.44 2.25
N TRP A 134 12.62 23.23 2.83
CA TRP A 134 12.69 23.05 4.28
C TRP A 134 14.06 23.45 4.85
N GLU A 135 15.15 23.16 4.13
CA GLU A 135 16.49 23.61 4.54
C GLU A 135 16.57 25.15 4.59
N CYS A 136 16.04 25.83 3.56
CA CYS A 136 15.94 27.29 3.58
C CYS A 136 15.07 27.83 4.71
N LEU A 137 13.96 27.16 5.05
CA LEU A 137 13.07 27.58 6.14
C LEU A 137 13.77 27.52 7.50
N ILE A 138 14.62 26.51 7.72
CA ILE A 138 15.39 26.36 8.96
C ILE A 138 16.43 27.49 9.11
N ASP A 139 17.02 27.95 8.01
CA ASP A 139 18.02 29.02 8.06
C ASP A 139 17.40 30.41 8.36
N VAL A 140 16.17 30.69 7.93
CA VAL A 140 15.48 31.95 8.23
C VAL A 140 15.26 32.14 9.74
N GLU A 141 14.87 31.09 10.46
CA GLU A 141 14.67 31.15 11.92
C GLU A 141 15.99 31.43 12.65
N ALA A 142 17.07 30.82 12.18
CA ALA A 142 18.38 31.04 12.78
C ALA A 142 18.89 32.48 12.57
N ASP A 143 18.70 33.05 11.37
CA ASP A 143 19.06 34.43 11.07
C ASP A 143 18.34 35.42 12.00
N ALA A 144 17.08 35.14 12.36
CA ALA A 144 16.35 35.96 13.33
C ALA A 144 17.04 35.99 14.70
N HIS A 145 17.52 34.85 15.20
CA HIS A 145 18.23 34.78 16.48
C HIS A 145 19.60 35.47 16.44
N PHE A 146 20.35 35.34 15.35
CA PHE A 146 21.61 36.07 15.18
C PHE A 146 21.39 37.60 15.15
N ARG A 147 20.31 38.06 14.52
CA ARG A 147 19.91 39.48 14.52
C ARG A 147 19.53 39.99 15.92
N VAL A 148 18.87 39.18 16.75
CA VAL A 148 18.54 39.57 18.14
C VAL A 148 19.79 39.80 18.99
N LEU A 149 20.83 38.97 18.83
CA LEU A 149 22.10 39.16 19.54
C LEU A 149 23.04 40.18 18.86
N ALA A 150 22.66 40.72 17.69
CA ALA A 150 23.44 41.63 16.86
C ALA A 150 24.83 41.06 16.48
N ILE A 151 24.88 39.78 16.11
CA ILE A 151 26.11 39.09 15.68
C ILE A 151 25.96 38.59 14.24
N SER A 152 27.09 38.43 13.54
CA SER A 152 27.14 37.74 12.25
C SER A 152 26.64 36.28 12.36
N PRO A 153 25.91 35.75 11.37
CA PRO A 153 25.51 34.33 11.33
C PRO A 153 26.70 33.35 11.29
N SER A 154 27.90 33.85 10.99
CA SER A 154 29.16 33.08 10.96
C SER A 154 29.94 33.09 12.29
N SER A 155 29.35 33.58 13.38
CA SER A 155 30.06 33.80 14.65
C SER A 155 30.35 32.50 15.41
N GLN A 156 31.52 32.47 16.05
CA GLN A 156 31.96 31.35 16.88
C GLN A 156 31.10 31.23 18.15
N PRO A 157 30.96 30.03 18.76
CA PRO A 157 30.20 29.84 20.00
C PRO A 157 30.69 30.74 21.15
N ASN A 158 31.98 31.09 21.15
CA ASN A 158 32.56 32.02 22.12
C ASN A 158 32.05 33.46 21.95
N GLU A 159 31.81 33.88 20.71
CA GLU A 159 31.28 35.21 20.38
C GLU A 159 29.79 35.32 20.75
N ILE A 160 29.01 34.26 20.52
CA ILE A 160 27.61 34.15 20.97
C ILE A 160 27.50 34.35 22.48
N LYS A 161 28.34 33.63 23.25
CA LYS A 161 28.39 33.79 24.72
C LYS A 161 28.82 35.19 25.14
N ARG A 162 29.73 35.83 24.39
CA ARG A 162 30.19 37.20 24.68
C ARG A 162 29.08 38.21 24.44
N ALA A 163 28.45 38.18 23.26
CA ALA A 163 27.34 39.07 22.92
C ALA A 163 26.15 38.90 23.87
N TYR A 164 25.84 37.67 24.27
CA TYR A 164 24.83 37.42 25.31
C TYR A 164 25.16 38.15 26.62
N ARG A 165 26.40 38.05 27.13
CA ARG A 165 26.80 38.77 28.35
C ARG A 165 26.69 40.28 28.20
N GLU A 166 27.09 40.82 27.05
CA GLU A 166 26.98 42.25 26.76
C GLU A 166 25.51 42.71 26.67
N ALA A 167 24.65 41.92 26.02
CA ALA A 167 23.23 42.20 25.88
C ALA A 167 22.49 42.11 27.23
N VAL A 168 22.76 41.08 28.04
CA VAL A 168 22.22 40.96 29.40
C VAL A 168 22.63 42.15 30.24
N LYS A 169 23.89 42.59 30.18
CA LYS A 169 24.36 43.77 30.92
C LYS A 169 23.69 45.08 30.47
N ARG A 170 23.21 45.17 29.22
CA ARG A 170 22.45 46.34 28.72
C ARG A 170 21.00 46.31 29.16
N TRP A 171 20.37 45.13 29.14
CA TRP A 171 18.93 44.96 29.36
C TRP A 171 18.56 44.50 30.78
N HIS A 172 19.53 44.33 31.68
CA HIS A 172 19.29 43.87 33.05
C HIS A 172 18.30 44.76 33.81
N PRO A 173 17.35 44.21 34.58
CA PRO A 173 16.35 44.98 35.33
C PRO A 173 16.97 45.95 36.35
N ASP A 174 18.17 45.65 36.85
CA ASP A 174 18.94 46.53 37.74
C ASP A 174 19.30 47.87 37.09
N ARG A 175 19.63 47.86 35.80
CA ARG A 175 20.00 49.07 35.04
C ARG A 175 18.81 49.79 34.45
N ASN A 176 17.71 49.07 34.22
CA ASN A 176 16.48 49.60 33.63
C ASN A 176 15.27 49.31 34.53
N PRO A 177 15.20 49.91 35.73
CA PRO A 177 14.03 49.79 36.58
C PRO A 177 12.80 50.34 35.82
N ASN A 178 11.66 49.65 35.92
CA ASN A 178 10.36 50.02 35.31
C ASN A 178 10.26 49.98 33.77
N CYS A 179 11.18 49.34 33.06
CA CYS A 179 11.10 49.23 31.61
C CYS A 179 10.53 47.87 31.15
N GLU A 180 9.23 47.82 30.82
CA GLU A 180 8.58 46.59 30.34
C GLU A 180 9.14 46.12 28.98
N SER A 181 9.55 47.08 28.13
CA SER A 181 10.24 46.80 26.87
C SER A 181 11.59 46.10 27.07
N CYS A 182 12.31 46.39 28.16
CA CYS A 182 13.55 45.71 28.51
C CYS A 182 13.29 44.24 28.90
N ARG A 183 12.18 43.96 29.59
CA ARG A 183 11.77 42.59 29.93
C ARG A 183 11.55 41.75 28.66
N ILE A 184 10.78 42.28 27.71
CA ILE A 184 10.49 41.61 26.44
C ILE A 184 11.77 41.36 25.66
N GLN A 185 12.70 42.33 25.63
CA GLN A 185 13.99 42.17 24.95
C GLN A 185 14.88 41.13 25.63
N MET A 186 14.92 41.11 26.98
CA MET A 186 15.67 40.10 27.72
C MET A 186 15.19 38.68 27.40
N ILE A 187 13.86 38.46 27.35
CA ILE A 187 13.27 37.17 26.98
C ILE A 187 13.71 36.75 25.57
N LYS A 188 13.66 37.68 24.60
CA LYS A 188 14.12 37.41 23.22
C LYS A 188 15.60 37.05 23.16
N ILE A 189 16.44 37.76 23.92
CA ILE A 189 17.89 37.50 23.99
C ILE A 189 18.18 36.12 24.58
N GLN A 190 17.49 35.74 25.66
CA GLN A 190 17.61 34.43 26.28
C GLN A 190 17.19 33.31 25.31
N GLN A 191 16.02 33.47 24.68
CA GLN A 191 15.53 32.51 23.69
C GLN A 191 16.50 32.35 22.52
N ALA A 192 17.01 33.45 21.97
CA ALA A 192 17.97 33.41 20.88
C ALA A 192 19.30 32.77 21.30
N HIS A 193 19.80 33.04 22.49
CA HIS A 193 20.99 32.38 23.04
C HIS A 193 20.80 30.86 23.19
N ASP A 194 19.65 30.42 23.72
CA ASP A 194 19.39 29.01 23.97
C ASP A 194 19.24 28.21 22.67
N VAL A 195 18.56 28.77 21.66
CA VAL A 195 18.44 28.15 20.33
C VAL A 195 19.79 28.06 19.64
N LEU A 196 20.60 29.14 19.68
CA LEU A 196 21.93 29.15 19.08
C LEU A 196 22.90 28.19 19.79
N LEU A 197 22.83 28.09 21.12
CA LEU A 197 23.66 27.18 21.90
C LEU A 197 23.25 25.72 21.68
N ALA A 198 21.94 25.44 21.51
CA ALA A 198 21.46 24.12 21.11
C ALA A 198 22.00 23.73 19.71
N ARG A 199 21.95 24.63 18.73
CA ARG A 199 22.47 24.40 17.36
C ARG A 199 23.99 24.21 17.35
N GLY A 200 24.73 24.98 18.15
CA GLY A 200 26.20 24.92 18.24
C GLY A 200 26.73 23.73 19.06
N SER A 201 26.10 23.41 20.19
CA SER A 201 26.55 22.31 21.08
C SER A 201 26.41 20.94 20.44
N GLN A 202 25.34 20.73 19.65
CA GLN A 202 25.17 19.52 18.83
C GLN A 202 26.34 19.34 17.87
N ARG A 203 26.73 20.40 17.15
CA ARG A 203 27.88 20.37 16.23
C ARG A 203 29.20 20.09 16.94
N PHE A 204 29.43 20.69 18.11
CA PHE A 204 30.66 20.49 18.87
C PHE A 204 30.76 19.07 19.46
N LYS A 205 29.68 18.55 20.08
CA LYS A 205 29.63 17.16 20.59
C LYS A 205 29.87 16.14 19.49
N LEU A 206 29.36 16.40 18.29
CA LEU A 206 29.58 15.52 17.13
C LEU A 206 31.06 15.56 16.70
N ALA A 207 31.66 16.75 16.64
CA ALA A 207 33.07 16.92 16.28
C ALA A 207 34.03 16.27 17.29
N GLU A 208 33.69 16.29 18.58
CA GLU A 208 34.45 15.64 19.65
C GLU A 208 34.34 14.10 19.53
N LYS A 209 33.14 13.56 19.31
CA LYS A 209 32.89 12.12 19.18
C LYS A 209 33.62 11.44 18.02
N TYR A 210 33.90 12.15 16.92
CA TYR A 210 34.65 11.60 15.78
C TYR A 210 36.15 11.90 15.84
N ARG A 211 36.62 12.57 16.89
CA ARG A 211 38.04 12.87 17.10
C ARG A 211 38.76 11.80 17.94
N GLU A 212 38.01 11.01 18.70
CA GLU A 212 38.46 9.82 19.44
C GLU A 212 38.43 8.57 18.55
#